data_AF-A0A7U9SKK6-F1
#
_entry.id   AF-A0A7U9SKK6-F1
#
_cell.length_a   1.000
_cell.length_b   1.000
_cell.length_c   1.000
_cell.angle_alpha   90.00
_cell.angle_beta   90.00
_cell.angle_gamma   90.00
#
_symmetry.space_group_name_H-M   'P 1'
#
loop_
_entity.id
_entity.type
_entity.pdbx_description
1 polymer ?
#
loop_
_entity_poly.entity_id
_entity_poly.type
_entity_poly.pdbx_seq_one_letter_code
_entity_poly.pdbx_strand_id
1 'polypeptide(L)'
;MEPLRKEEALETLLEDVGSLVEELCQSGFDTLHDSTLETLEELAKVTGQYQMGYLSHRLGELSQGLLMRRHQLGQPQDAVAETYVGIIEYLYLCREKIALDRARGYYACEEAMESEEDR
;
A
#
# COMPACT_ATOMS: atom_id res chain seq x y z
N MET A 1 25.30 4.64 10.21
CA MET A 1 24.19 4.98 9.31
C MET A 1 23.52 3.69 8.88
N GLU A 2 22.32 3.38 9.38
CA GLU A 2 21.39 2.39 8.81
C GLU A 2 20.01 2.52 9.48
N PRO A 3 19.08 3.26 8.83
CA PRO A 3 17.65 2.87 8.82
C PRO A 3 17.17 2.43 7.43
N LEU A 4 17.82 2.92 6.36
CA LEU A 4 17.43 2.89 4.94
C LEU A 4 16.73 1.59 4.44
N ARG A 5 17.21 0.41 4.83
CA ARG A 5 16.69 -0.86 4.29
C ARG A 5 15.21 -1.10 4.59
N LYS A 6 14.70 -0.60 5.72
CA LYS A 6 13.31 -0.83 6.12
C LYS A 6 12.36 0.09 5.35
N GLU A 7 12.70 1.38 5.27
CA GLU A 7 11.89 2.33 4.51
C GLU A 7 11.90 1.99 3.02
N GLU A 8 13.04 1.61 2.46
CA GLU A 8 13.15 1.15 1.07
C GLU A 8 12.27 -0.08 0.79
N ALA A 9 12.31 -1.10 1.66
CA ALA A 9 11.46 -2.28 1.51
C ALA A 9 9.96 -1.94 1.59
N LEU A 10 9.58 -1.01 2.47
CA LEU A 10 8.21 -0.52 2.57
C LEU A 10 7.80 0.29 1.34
N GLU A 11 8.67 1.12 0.80
CA GLU A 11 8.37 1.89 -0.42
C GLU A 11 8.15 0.99 -1.62
N THR A 12 9.02 -0.02 -1.82
CA THR A 12 8.83 -1.01 -2.90
C THR A 12 7.48 -1.71 -2.75
N LEU A 13 7.12 -2.16 -1.54
CA LEU A 13 5.82 -2.79 -1.30
C LEU A 13 4.64 -1.84 -1.59
N LEU A 14 4.74 -0.57 -1.21
CA LEU A 14 3.70 0.44 -1.47
C LEU A 14 3.60 0.81 -2.96
N GLU A 15 4.70 0.70 -3.69
CA GLU A 15 4.76 0.88 -5.15
C GLU A 15 4.13 -0.30 -5.88
N ASP A 16 4.44 -1.53 -5.46
CA ASP A 16 3.83 -2.76 -6.00
C ASP A 16 2.31 -2.75 -5.81
N VAL A 17 1.85 -2.44 -4.58
CA VAL A 17 0.42 -2.33 -4.29
C VAL A 17 -0.20 -1.18 -5.08
N GLY A 18 0.47 -0.03 -5.15
CA GLY A 18 0.02 1.14 -5.91
C GLY A 18 -0.18 0.86 -7.40
N SER A 19 0.79 0.19 -8.01
CA SER A 19 0.76 -0.18 -9.43
C SER A 19 -0.40 -1.12 -9.71
N LEU A 20 -0.58 -2.15 -8.88
CA LEU A 20 -1.69 -3.10 -9.05
C LEU A 20 -3.05 -2.39 -8.98
N VAL A 21 -3.27 -1.53 -7.98
CA VAL A 21 -4.58 -0.87 -7.85
C VAL A 21 -4.81 0.17 -8.95
N GLU A 22 -3.76 0.79 -9.48
CA GLU A 22 -3.88 1.65 -10.65
C GLU A 22 -4.34 0.86 -11.89
N GLU A 23 -3.76 -0.31 -12.13
CA GLU A 23 -4.18 -1.21 -13.22
C GLU A 23 -5.65 -1.65 -13.08
N LEU A 24 -6.10 -1.94 -11.85
CA LEU A 24 -7.52 -2.26 -11.57
C LEU A 24 -8.45 -1.10 -11.94
N CYS A 25 -8.05 0.12 -11.62
CA CYS A 25 -8.83 1.32 -11.92
C CYS A 25 -8.90 1.59 -13.43
N GLN A 26 -7.77 1.47 -14.12
CA GLN A 26 -7.69 1.65 -15.57
C GLN A 26 -8.47 0.58 -16.36
N SER A 27 -8.55 -0.64 -15.85
CA SER A 27 -9.34 -1.72 -16.44
C SER A 27 -10.84 -1.62 -16.13
N GLY A 28 -11.25 -0.70 -15.27
CA GLY A 28 -12.66 -0.49 -14.89
C GLY A 28 -13.22 -1.60 -14.01
N PHE A 29 -12.37 -2.41 -13.37
CA PHE A 29 -12.74 -3.54 -12.50
C PHE A 29 -13.48 -4.72 -13.17
N ASP A 30 -13.83 -4.62 -14.46
CA ASP A 30 -14.67 -5.60 -15.16
C ASP A 30 -13.87 -6.59 -16.03
N THR A 31 -12.64 -6.25 -16.43
CA THR A 31 -11.80 -7.03 -17.37
C THR A 31 -10.59 -7.68 -16.71
N LEU A 32 -10.76 -8.17 -15.48
CA LEU A 32 -9.67 -8.72 -14.68
C LEU A 32 -9.35 -10.18 -15.02
N HIS A 33 -8.06 -10.45 -15.20
CA HIS A 33 -7.53 -11.81 -15.34
C HIS A 33 -7.39 -12.49 -13.96
N ASP A 34 -7.43 -13.83 -13.93
CA ASP A 34 -7.19 -14.62 -12.71
C ASP A 34 -5.85 -14.24 -12.05
N SER A 35 -4.82 -13.99 -12.87
CA SER A 35 -3.50 -13.57 -12.39
C SER A 35 -3.55 -12.27 -11.58
N THR A 36 -4.42 -11.32 -11.93
CA THR A 36 -4.53 -10.05 -11.19
C THR A 36 -5.14 -10.29 -9.80
N LEU A 37 -6.12 -11.17 -9.68
CA LEU A 37 -6.71 -11.55 -8.40
C LEU A 37 -5.69 -12.30 -7.52
N GLU A 38 -4.92 -13.22 -8.11
CA GLU A 38 -3.84 -13.93 -7.42
C GLU A 38 -2.78 -12.96 -6.87
N THR A 39 -2.31 -12.00 -7.69
CA THR A 39 -1.36 -10.97 -7.24
C THR A 39 -1.95 -10.13 -6.09
N LEU A 40 -3.24 -9.83 -6.12
CA LEU A 40 -3.91 -9.06 -5.07
C LEU A 40 -3.95 -9.83 -3.74
N GLU A 41 -4.22 -11.13 -3.79
CA GLU A 41 -4.17 -12.01 -2.61
C GLU A 41 -2.75 -12.20 -2.08
N GLU A 42 -1.74 -12.27 -2.95
CA GLU A 42 -0.34 -12.33 -2.56
C GLU A 42 0.09 -11.05 -1.85
N LEU A 43 -0.21 -9.88 -2.41
CA LEU A 43 0.09 -8.59 -1.78
C LEU A 43 -0.66 -8.39 -0.47
N ALA A 44 -1.90 -8.90 -0.35
CA ALA A 44 -2.62 -8.92 0.92
C ALA A 44 -1.86 -9.73 2.00
N LYS A 45 -1.26 -10.87 1.64
CA LYS A 45 -0.44 -11.67 2.58
C LYS A 45 0.87 -10.97 2.93
N VAL A 46 1.57 -10.46 1.93
CA VAL A 46 2.87 -9.77 2.12
C VAL A 46 2.69 -8.55 3.02
N THR A 47 1.71 -7.68 2.76
CA THR A 47 1.42 -6.53 3.61
C THR A 47 1.11 -6.91 5.07
N GLY A 48 0.47 -8.05 5.30
CA GLY A 48 0.26 -8.62 6.63
C GLY A 48 1.58 -8.99 7.34
N GLN A 49 2.57 -9.53 6.62
CA GLN A 49 3.90 -9.85 7.16
C GLN A 49 4.68 -8.58 7.57
N TYR A 50 4.45 -7.46 6.89
CA TYR A 50 4.97 -6.14 7.26
C TYR A 50 4.16 -5.45 8.38
N GLN A 51 3.23 -6.18 9.02
CA GLN A 51 2.33 -5.67 10.07
C GLN A 51 1.39 -4.55 9.60
N MET A 52 1.16 -4.44 8.29
CA MET A 52 0.22 -3.48 7.69
C MET A 52 -1.19 -4.08 7.65
N GLY A 53 -1.72 -4.45 8.82
CA GLY A 53 -2.98 -5.19 8.93
C GLY A 53 -4.19 -4.52 8.26
N TYR A 54 -4.27 -3.19 8.31
CA TYR A 54 -5.32 -2.44 7.60
C TYR A 54 -5.23 -2.64 6.09
N LEU A 55 -4.05 -2.48 5.49
CA LEU A 55 -3.86 -2.64 4.05
C LEU A 55 -4.09 -4.09 3.62
N SER A 56 -3.58 -5.05 4.39
CA SER A 56 -3.81 -6.48 4.17
C SER A 56 -5.29 -6.81 4.13
N HIS A 57 -6.05 -6.31 5.10
CA HIS A 57 -7.50 -6.52 5.18
C HIS A 57 -8.22 -5.90 3.98
N ARG A 58 -7.93 -4.64 3.64
CA ARG A 58 -8.57 -3.93 2.52
C ARG A 58 -8.28 -4.57 1.17
N LEU A 59 -7.05 -5.05 0.96
CA LEU A 59 -6.71 -5.81 -0.26
C LEU A 59 -7.51 -7.13 -0.32
N GLY A 60 -7.66 -7.83 0.81
CA GLY A 60 -8.51 -9.01 0.88
C GLY A 60 -9.97 -8.72 0.52
N GLU A 61 -10.55 -7.65 1.08
CA GLU A 61 -11.91 -7.20 0.74
C GLU A 61 -12.05 -6.84 -0.73
N LEU A 62 -11.04 -6.16 -1.30
CA LEU A 62 -11.03 -5.79 -2.71
C LEU A 62 -11.03 -7.03 -3.60
N SER A 63 -10.17 -8.02 -3.32
CA SER A 63 -10.12 -9.28 -4.08
C SER A 63 -11.48 -10.00 -4.06
N GLN A 64 -12.09 -10.13 -2.88
CA GLN A 64 -13.39 -10.79 -2.74
C GLN A 64 -14.50 -10.03 -3.47
N GLY A 65 -14.54 -8.70 -3.37
CA GLY A 65 -15.52 -7.88 -4.08
C GLY A 65 -15.40 -8.01 -5.61
N LEU A 66 -14.18 -8.02 -6.13
CA LEU A 66 -13.92 -8.21 -7.56
C LEU A 66 -14.29 -9.62 -8.04
N LEU A 67 -14.00 -10.65 -7.24
CA LEU A 67 -14.40 -12.02 -7.53
C LEU A 67 -15.93 -12.17 -7.54
N MET A 68 -16.64 -11.55 -6.60
CA MET A 68 -18.11 -11.54 -6.58
C MET A 68 -18.70 -10.85 -7.81
N ARG A 69 -18.20 -9.67 -8.20
CA ARG A 69 -18.61 -8.96 -9.43
C ARG A 69 -18.45 -9.85 -10.66
N ARG A 70 -17.34 -10.56 -10.76
CA ARG A 70 -17.07 -11.47 -11.90
C ARG A 70 -18.07 -12.63 -11.99
N HIS A 71 -18.55 -13.11 -10.85
CA HIS A 71 -19.45 -14.26 -10.78
C HIS A 71 -20.94 -13.88 -10.80
N GLN A 72 -21.31 -12.61 -10.57
CA GLN A 72 -22.71 -12.16 -10.55
C GLN A 72 -23.03 -11.18 -11.69
N LEU A 73 -24.04 -11.50 -12.50
CA LEU A 73 -24.57 -10.67 -13.59
C LEU A 73 -25.47 -9.49 -13.14
N GLY A 74 -25.47 -9.14 -11.85
CA GLY A 74 -26.31 -8.06 -11.31
C GLY A 74 -25.60 -7.33 -10.18
N GLN A 75 -25.52 -6.01 -10.28
CA GLN A 75 -24.81 -5.15 -9.34
C GLN A 75 -25.35 -5.31 -7.92
N PRO A 76 -24.60 -5.90 -6.98
CA PRO A 76 -24.82 -5.59 -5.58
C PRO A 76 -24.44 -4.12 -5.39
N GLN A 77 -25.02 -3.45 -4.39
CA GLN A 77 -24.29 -2.35 -3.73
C GLN A 77 -23.02 -2.97 -3.13
N ASP A 78 -22.00 -3.17 -3.94
CA ASP A 78 -20.72 -3.66 -3.46
C ASP A 78 -19.83 -2.48 -3.06
N ALA A 79 -19.03 -2.70 -2.03
CA ALA A 79 -18.15 -1.69 -1.47
C ALA A 79 -16.85 -1.56 -2.28
N VAL A 80 -16.72 -2.14 -3.49
CA VAL A 80 -15.45 -2.21 -4.24
C VAL A 80 -14.83 -0.83 -4.45
N ALA A 81 -15.65 0.16 -4.84
CA ALA A 81 -15.18 1.54 -5.03
C ALA A 81 -14.72 2.18 -3.71
N GLU A 82 -15.45 1.95 -2.61
CA GLU A 82 -15.07 2.44 -1.28
C GLU A 82 -13.79 1.76 -0.78
N THR A 83 -13.68 0.44 -0.94
CA THR A 83 -12.50 -0.34 -0.60
C THR A 83 -11.29 0.18 -1.37
N TYR A 84 -11.41 0.36 -2.68
CA TYR A 84 -10.39 0.95 -3.55
C TYR A 84 -9.93 2.32 -3.06
N VAL A 85 -10.86 3.26 -2.84
CA VAL A 85 -10.53 4.63 -2.38
C VAL A 85 -9.78 4.58 -1.06
N GLY A 86 -10.25 3.80 -0.09
CA GLY A 86 -9.55 3.71 1.20
C GLY A 86 -8.18 3.02 1.13
N ILE A 87 -7.91 2.19 0.11
CA ILE A 87 -6.55 1.70 -0.16
C ILE A 87 -5.67 2.85 -0.65
N ILE A 88 -6.13 3.61 -1.65
CA ILE A 88 -5.38 4.75 -2.20
C ILE A 88 -5.06 5.78 -1.11
N GLU A 89 -6.05 6.14 -0.29
CA GLU A 89 -5.85 7.06 0.84
C GLU A 89 -4.80 6.54 1.83
N TYR A 90 -4.85 5.24 2.14
CA TYR A 90 -3.87 4.64 3.04
C TYR A 90 -2.46 4.61 2.44
N LEU A 91 -2.32 4.32 1.14
CA LEU A 91 -1.03 4.38 0.45
C LEU A 91 -0.45 5.80 0.48
N TYR A 92 -1.29 6.81 0.26
CA TYR A 92 -0.90 8.23 0.37
C TYR A 92 -0.34 8.54 1.75
N LEU A 93 -1.08 8.20 2.82
CA LEU A 93 -0.65 8.42 4.20
C LEU A 93 0.65 7.68 4.55
N CYS A 94 0.82 6.46 4.02
CA CYS A 94 2.05 5.70 4.25
C CYS A 94 3.27 6.38 3.61
N ARG A 95 3.13 6.89 2.38
CA ARG A 95 4.21 7.63 1.69
C ARG A 95 4.56 8.93 2.42
N GLU A 96 3.57 9.69 2.87
CA GLU A 96 3.81 10.89 3.69
C GLU A 96 4.54 10.56 4.98
N LYS A 97 4.12 9.49 5.68
CA LYS A 97 4.79 9.05 6.89
C LYS A 97 6.26 8.71 6.64
N ILE A 98 6.57 7.95 5.59
CA ILE A 98 7.95 7.59 5.24
C ILE A 98 8.78 8.85 4.97
N ALA A 99 8.23 9.83 4.24
CA ALA A 99 8.90 11.10 3.99
C ALA A 99 9.18 11.87 5.29
N LEU A 100 8.23 11.91 6.23
CA LEU A 100 8.40 12.54 7.54
C LEU A 100 9.42 11.81 8.41
N ASP A 101 9.41 10.47 8.43
CA ASP A 101 10.37 9.66 9.17
C ASP A 101 11.80 9.89 8.65
N ARG A 102 11.97 10.03 7.32
CA ARG A 102 13.26 10.41 6.70
C ARG A 102 13.69 11.82 7.09
N ALA A 103 12.79 12.80 6.99
CA ALA A 103 13.09 14.18 7.35
C ALA A 103 13.51 14.28 8.83
N ARG A 104 12.80 13.58 9.72
CA ARG A 104 13.16 13.49 11.14
C ARG A 104 14.55 12.88 11.33
N GLY A 105 14.88 11.81 10.61
CA GLY A 105 16.21 11.19 10.66
C GLY A 105 17.32 12.14 10.21
N TYR A 106 17.06 12.95 9.19
CA TYR A 106 18.00 13.95 8.70
C TYR A 106 18.30 15.02 9.77
N TYR A 107 17.26 15.67 10.30
CA TYR A 107 17.45 16.73 11.30
C TYR A 107 18.02 16.22 12.62
N ALA A 108 17.69 15.00 13.04
CA ALA A 108 18.27 14.40 14.25
C ALA A 108 19.78 14.09 14.12
N CYS A 109 20.29 13.91 12.90
CA CYS A 109 21.73 13.76 12.65
C CYS A 109 22.47 15.11 12.62
N GLU A 110 21.81 16.17 12.12
CA GLU A 110 22.40 17.52 12.04
C GLU A 110 22.67 18.10 13.43
N GLU A 111 21.69 18.01 14.35
CA GLU A 111 21.85 18.42 15.76
C GLU A 111 22.97 17.64 16.48
N ALA A 112 23.17 16.37 16.13
CA ALA A 112 24.23 15.54 16.71
C ALA A 112 25.63 15.95 16.24
N MET A 113 25.77 16.36 14.97
CA MET A 113 27.04 16.84 14.41
C MET A 113 27.43 18.22 14.94
N GLU A 114 26.47 19.14 15.07
CA GLU A 114 26.71 20.45 15.69
C GLU A 114 27.14 20.33 17.16
N SER A 115 26.60 19.36 17.89
CA SER A 115 26.98 19.10 19.29
C SER A 115 28.36 18.46 19.48
N GLU A 116 28.94 17.86 18.43
CA GLU A 116 30.30 17.30 18.43
C GLU A 116 31.36 18.33 17.99
N GLU A 117 31.00 19.32 17.17
CA GLU A 117 31.90 20.42 16.78
C GLU A 117 32.09 21.48 17.89
N ASP A 118 31.12 21.63 18.78
CA ASP A 118 31.18 22.56 19.94
C ASP A 118 31.93 21.98 21.18
N ARG A 119 32.64 20.86 21.03
CA ARG A 119 33.29 20.13 22.14
C ARG A 119 34.81 19.99 22.00
#